data_AF-A0A9E3RBG3-F1
#
_entry.id   AF-A0A9E3RBG3-F1
#
_cell.length_a   1.000
_cell.length_b   1.000
_cell.length_c   1.000
_cell.angle_alpha   90.00
_cell.angle_beta   90.00
_cell.angle_gamma   90.00
#
_symmetry.space_group_name_H-M   'P 1'
#
loop_
_entity.id
_entity.type
_entity.pdbx_description
1 polymer ?
#
loop_
_entity_poly.entity_id
_entity_poly.type
_entity_poly.pdbx_seq_one_letter_code
_entity_poly.pdbx_strand_id
1 'polypeptide(L)'
;MSERARIRSVAALALCGPLCALAPLAHAQGAPADTALAFWQAREAALRHEIAQTDSARLRAEGRLPDRIIRVEDVAIAYAAGTFSARDSAIVAAGIADGLTALRARHGEVGVALARGARWAVRPATRFRSNLVVGYELDRSDSRVGNAWLPRVFDARDVARIIIGFAGERLTRQVPALASYNGYGVLQPDGRTDAEVARRLALSTSATTRRCWAGAIAACAVVMAPFDPGAPVDRYYAESEYRHVVRVAALPGIGDSVFFAHRRRCLDDSTGVALASCESAIRRLALPDPLNPMVRGSLLAHALRLGGRDALTRAGERQDLGAIGLLGHIAGVPEDSLLRSWRRSIGESLARERDPNEAALLLTSIAWGGLLLAATLRRRLL
;
A
#
# COMPACT_ATOMS: atom_id res chain seq x y z
N MET A 1 -0.77 38.40 9.12
CA MET A 1 -2.14 37.96 8.80
C MET A 1 -2.19 37.53 7.35
N SER A 2 -2.52 36.27 7.05
CA SER A 2 -2.52 35.77 5.67
C SER A 2 -3.66 36.39 4.85
N GLU A 3 -3.48 36.48 3.54
CA GLU A 3 -4.48 36.99 2.59
C GLU A 3 -5.84 36.27 2.71
N ARG A 4 -5.82 34.99 3.11
CA ARG A 4 -7.00 34.19 3.46
C ARG A 4 -7.77 34.72 4.68
N ALA A 5 -7.10 35.33 5.65
CA ALA A 5 -7.75 35.95 6.80
C ALA A 5 -8.47 37.25 6.40
N ARG A 6 -7.89 38.03 5.48
CA ARG A 6 -8.52 39.28 4.98
C ARG A 6 -9.79 38.99 4.16
N ILE A 7 -9.77 37.98 3.29
CA ILE A 7 -10.94 37.61 2.48
C ILE A 7 -12.10 37.10 3.36
N ARG A 8 -11.80 36.32 4.40
CA ARG A 8 -12.83 35.85 5.36
C ARG A 8 -13.41 36.99 6.18
N SER A 9 -12.61 37.97 6.59
CA SER A 9 -13.09 39.16 7.30
C SER A 9 -13.97 40.05 6.43
N VAL A 10 -13.63 40.22 5.15
CA VAL A 10 -14.44 41.02 4.21
C VAL A 10 -15.76 40.33 3.89
N ALA A 11 -15.77 39.01 3.70
CA ALA A 11 -17.01 38.24 3.50
C ALA A 11 -17.93 38.27 4.74
N ALA A 12 -17.36 38.19 5.95
CA ALA A 12 -18.13 38.30 7.19
C ALA A 12 -18.73 39.69 7.40
N LEU A 13 -18.01 40.76 7.04
CA LEU A 13 -18.50 42.14 7.09
C LEU A 13 -19.56 42.44 6.03
N ALA A 14 -19.43 41.87 4.83
CA ALA A 14 -20.42 42.01 3.75
C ALA A 14 -21.73 41.27 4.05
N LEU A 15 -21.72 40.23 4.87
CA LEU A 15 -22.91 39.48 5.28
C LEU A 15 -23.60 40.10 6.51
N CYS A 16 -22.86 40.61 7.50
CA CYS A 16 -23.47 41.19 8.70
C CYS A 16 -24.07 42.60 8.51
N GLY A 17 -23.47 43.44 7.65
CA GLY A 17 -23.93 44.81 7.43
C GLY A 17 -25.38 44.94 6.90
N PRO A 18 -25.79 44.18 5.86
CA PRO A 18 -27.14 44.24 5.33
C PRO A 18 -28.19 43.51 6.20
N LEU A 19 -27.77 42.52 7.00
CA LEU A 19 -28.68 41.73 7.86
C LEU A 19 -29.31 42.56 8.98
N CYS A 20 -28.59 43.53 9.54
CA CYS A 20 -29.12 44.39 10.61
C CYS A 20 -29.97 45.57 10.10
N ALA A 21 -29.81 45.99 8.83
CA ALA A 21 -30.50 47.16 8.28
C ALA A 21 -31.80 46.84 7.52
N LEU A 22 -31.97 45.61 7.01
CA LEU A 22 -33.07 45.26 6.11
C LEU A 22 -34.20 44.42 6.75
N ALA A 23 -33.95 43.81 7.92
CA ALA A 23 -35.00 43.12 8.68
C ALA A 23 -36.22 44.00 9.03
N PRO A 24 -36.09 45.30 9.38
CA PRO A 24 -37.25 46.14 9.65
C PRO A 24 -38.02 46.59 8.39
N LEU A 25 -37.37 46.61 7.22
CA LEU A 25 -38.00 47.02 5.95
C LEU A 25 -38.89 45.92 5.35
N ALA A 26 -38.52 44.65 5.52
CA ALA A 26 -39.35 43.52 5.06
C ALA A 26 -40.64 43.38 5.89
N HIS A 27 -40.61 43.77 7.17
CA HIS A 27 -41.80 43.76 8.04
C HIS A 27 -42.80 44.87 7.68
N ALA A 28 -42.31 46.01 7.17
CA ALA A 28 -43.14 47.15 6.79
C ALA A 28 -43.93 46.96 5.48
N GLN A 29 -43.57 45.97 4.65
CA GLN A 29 -44.21 45.73 3.35
C GLN A 29 -45.13 44.51 3.30
N GLY A 30 -45.40 43.84 4.44
CA GLY A 30 -46.36 42.74 4.52
C GLY A 30 -45.99 41.50 3.69
N ALA A 31 -44.73 41.39 3.24
CA ALA A 31 -44.27 40.20 2.55
C ALA A 31 -44.26 39.02 3.55
N PRO A 32 -44.92 37.88 3.24
CA PRO A 32 -44.92 36.73 4.11
C PRO A 32 -43.47 36.29 4.39
N ALA A 33 -43.16 35.96 5.64
CA ALA A 33 -41.82 35.60 6.09
C ALA A 33 -41.18 34.49 5.24
N ASP A 34 -42.02 33.61 4.68
CA ASP A 34 -41.62 32.51 3.82
C ASP A 34 -41.01 32.97 2.48
N THR A 35 -41.54 34.07 1.90
CA THR A 35 -40.99 34.65 0.66
C THR A 35 -39.62 35.30 0.87
N ALA A 36 -39.41 35.94 2.03
CA ALA A 36 -38.12 36.52 2.38
C ALA A 36 -37.07 35.43 2.60
N LEU A 37 -37.41 34.35 3.32
CA LEU A 37 -36.52 33.22 3.55
C LEU A 37 -36.14 32.52 2.23
N ALA A 38 -37.12 32.27 1.35
CA ALA A 38 -36.88 31.64 0.05
C ALA A 38 -35.96 32.48 -0.84
N PHE A 39 -36.15 33.81 -0.86
CA PHE A 39 -35.27 34.73 -1.59
C PHE A 39 -33.82 34.68 -1.06
N TRP A 40 -33.64 34.67 0.27
CA TRP A 40 -32.31 34.60 0.88
C TRP A 40 -31.61 33.27 0.63
N GLN A 41 -32.33 32.16 0.72
CA GLN A 41 -31.80 30.84 0.38
C GLN A 41 -31.37 30.75 -1.09
N ALA A 42 -32.16 31.32 -2.01
CA ALA A 42 -31.80 31.39 -3.43
C ALA A 42 -30.56 32.25 -3.66
N ARG A 43 -30.45 33.39 -2.95
CA ARG A 43 -29.30 34.30 -3.05
C ARG A 43 -28.03 33.68 -2.48
N GLU A 44 -28.12 32.97 -1.37
CA GLU A 44 -27.01 32.24 -0.78
C GLU A 44 -26.52 31.10 -1.71
N ALA A 45 -27.45 30.37 -2.32
CA ALA A 45 -27.12 29.34 -3.31
C ALA A 45 -26.41 29.92 -4.54
N ALA A 46 -26.87 31.07 -5.05
CA ALA A 46 -26.23 31.77 -6.17
C ALA A 46 -24.81 32.25 -5.84
N LEU A 47 -24.62 32.84 -4.65
CA LEU A 47 -23.30 33.26 -4.16
C LEU A 47 -22.32 32.09 -3.98
N ARG A 48 -22.78 30.96 -3.44
CA ARG A 48 -21.96 29.74 -3.35
C ARG A 48 -21.57 29.22 -4.74
N HIS A 49 -22.47 29.31 -5.72
CA HIS A 49 -22.19 28.90 -7.10
C HIS A 49 -21.14 29.81 -7.77
N GLU A 50 -21.26 31.13 -7.60
CA GLU A 50 -20.33 32.12 -8.17
C GLU A 50 -18.93 32.05 -7.55
N ILE A 51 -18.83 31.86 -6.22
CA ILE A 51 -17.55 31.61 -5.53
C ILE A 51 -16.92 30.32 -6.07
N ALA A 52 -17.70 29.24 -6.22
CA ALA A 52 -17.19 27.98 -6.77
C ALA A 52 -16.71 28.12 -8.22
N GLN A 53 -17.39 28.92 -9.05
CA GLN A 53 -16.97 29.20 -10.42
C GLN A 53 -15.68 30.05 -10.48
N THR A 54 -15.56 31.06 -9.62
CA THR A 54 -14.40 31.96 -9.55
C THR A 54 -13.16 31.24 -9.03
N ASP A 55 -13.32 30.45 -7.96
CA ASP A 55 -12.26 29.57 -7.47
C ASP A 55 -11.89 28.52 -8.53
N SER A 56 -12.85 28.02 -9.30
CA SER A 56 -12.55 27.12 -10.42
C SER A 56 -11.79 27.80 -11.56
N ALA A 57 -12.16 29.02 -11.95
CA ALA A 57 -11.44 29.75 -12.99
C ALA A 57 -10.00 30.07 -12.55
N ARG A 58 -9.83 30.51 -11.30
CA ARG A 58 -8.52 30.75 -10.69
C ARG A 58 -7.69 29.47 -10.59
N LEU A 59 -8.27 28.37 -10.14
CA LEU A 59 -7.57 27.09 -10.05
C LEU A 59 -7.21 26.53 -11.44
N ARG A 60 -8.04 26.73 -12.48
CA ARG A 60 -7.66 26.40 -13.87
C ARG A 60 -6.49 27.26 -14.35
N ALA A 61 -6.51 28.57 -14.08
CA ALA A 61 -5.42 29.48 -14.43
C ALA A 61 -4.12 29.15 -13.67
N GLU A 62 -4.21 28.63 -12.44
CA GLU A 62 -3.09 28.12 -11.66
C GLU A 62 -2.66 26.68 -12.08
N GLY A 63 -3.27 26.08 -13.12
CA GLY A 63 -3.01 24.70 -13.55
C GLY A 63 -3.41 23.63 -12.53
N ARG A 64 -4.30 23.98 -11.59
CA ARG A 64 -4.75 23.16 -10.45
C ARG A 64 -6.09 22.47 -10.68
N LEU A 65 -6.83 22.86 -11.71
CA LEU A 65 -8.01 22.09 -12.16
C LEU A 65 -7.71 21.41 -13.49
N PRO A 66 -8.24 20.19 -13.69
CA PRO A 66 -8.01 19.45 -14.92
C PRO A 66 -8.77 20.10 -16.08
N ASP A 67 -8.08 20.28 -17.21
CA ASP A 67 -8.67 20.78 -18.45
C ASP A 67 -9.08 19.63 -19.39
N ARG A 68 -8.57 18.42 -19.14
CA ARG A 68 -8.84 17.21 -19.92
C ARG A 68 -9.13 16.04 -19.00
N ILE A 69 -9.99 15.13 -19.46
CA ILE A 69 -10.38 13.91 -18.76
C ILE A 69 -10.31 12.76 -19.77
N ILE A 70 -9.48 11.76 -19.49
CA ILE A 70 -9.53 10.46 -20.17
C ILE A 70 -10.46 9.57 -19.36
N ARG A 71 -11.46 8.98 -20.02
CA ARG A 71 -12.44 8.08 -19.39
C ARG A 71 -12.55 6.78 -20.17
N VAL A 72 -12.51 5.66 -19.45
CA VAL A 72 -12.78 4.30 -19.97
C VAL A 72 -13.62 3.58 -18.92
N GLU A 73 -14.81 3.10 -19.29
CA GLU A 73 -15.74 2.34 -18.42
C GLU A 73 -15.85 2.89 -16.97
N ASP A 74 -16.14 4.19 -16.84
CA ASP A 74 -16.28 4.93 -15.57
C ASP A 74 -15.03 5.11 -14.71
N VAL A 75 -13.87 4.73 -15.23
CA VAL A 75 -12.56 5.05 -14.66
C VAL A 75 -12.05 6.32 -15.35
N ALA A 76 -11.72 7.35 -14.57
CA ALA A 76 -11.35 8.66 -15.11
C ALA A 76 -10.01 9.17 -14.58
N ILE A 77 -9.15 9.62 -15.48
CA ILE A 77 -7.90 10.32 -15.15
C ILE A 77 -7.98 11.73 -15.75
N ALA A 78 -7.93 12.71 -14.87
CA ALA A 78 -8.06 14.13 -15.17
C ALA A 78 -6.69 14.81 -15.10
N TYR A 79 -6.38 15.73 -16.02
CA TYR A 79 -5.08 16.40 -16.10
C TYR A 79 -5.20 17.81 -16.70
N ALA A 80 -4.25 18.69 -16.36
CA ALA A 80 -4.18 20.05 -16.92
C ALA A 80 -3.72 20.02 -18.38
N ALA A 81 -4.18 20.97 -19.20
CA ALA A 81 -3.78 21.06 -20.61
C ALA A 81 -2.26 21.23 -20.72
N GLY A 82 -1.64 20.57 -21.70
CA GLY A 82 -0.18 20.58 -21.89
C GLY A 82 0.62 19.64 -20.97
N THR A 83 -0.01 18.99 -19.98
CA THR A 83 0.67 18.02 -19.09
C THR A 83 1.04 16.73 -19.82
N PHE A 84 0.17 16.28 -20.74
CA PHE A 84 0.33 15.06 -21.52
C PHE A 84 0.29 15.37 -23.01
N SER A 85 1.18 14.71 -23.75
CA SER A 85 1.09 14.64 -25.20
C SER A 85 -0.10 13.77 -25.65
N ALA A 86 -0.40 13.78 -26.95
CA ALA A 86 -1.38 12.86 -27.52
C ALA A 86 -0.97 11.39 -27.31
N ARG A 87 0.33 11.11 -27.42
CA ARG A 87 0.91 9.78 -27.13
C ARG A 87 0.65 9.37 -25.68
N ASP A 88 0.94 10.24 -24.72
CA ASP A 88 0.75 9.94 -23.30
C ASP A 88 -0.73 9.70 -22.99
N SER A 89 -1.62 10.48 -23.61
CA SER A 89 -3.08 10.31 -23.46
C SER A 89 -3.53 8.94 -23.99
N ALA A 90 -3.00 8.48 -25.12
CA ALA A 90 -3.28 7.15 -25.66
C ALA A 90 -2.72 6.03 -24.77
N ILE A 91 -1.50 6.21 -24.23
CA ILE A 91 -0.90 5.26 -23.28
C ILE A 91 -1.74 5.13 -22.02
N VAL A 92 -2.24 6.25 -21.47
CA VAL A 92 -3.12 6.26 -20.30
C VAL A 92 -4.44 5.54 -20.61
N ALA A 93 -5.09 5.84 -21.73
CA ALA A 93 -6.33 5.17 -22.11
C ALA A 93 -6.14 3.66 -22.29
N ALA A 94 -5.06 3.25 -22.99
CA ALA A 94 -4.70 1.86 -23.16
C ALA A 94 -4.43 1.17 -21.82
N GLY A 95 -3.68 1.82 -20.92
CA GLY A 95 -3.39 1.25 -19.61
C GLY A 95 -4.61 1.11 -18.70
N ILE A 96 -5.59 2.03 -18.79
CA ILE A 96 -6.87 1.86 -18.10
C ILE A 96 -7.60 0.63 -18.66
N ALA A 97 -7.71 0.52 -19.99
CA ALA A 97 -8.38 -0.61 -20.64
C ALA A 97 -7.69 -1.95 -20.31
N ASP A 98 -6.36 -1.99 -20.32
CA ASP A 98 -5.55 -3.16 -19.95
C ASP A 98 -5.78 -3.55 -18.50
N GLY A 99 -5.78 -2.57 -17.58
CA GLY A 99 -6.05 -2.81 -16.16
C GLY A 99 -7.44 -3.37 -15.92
N LEU A 100 -8.47 -2.82 -16.56
CA LEU A 100 -9.84 -3.31 -16.49
C LEU A 100 -9.99 -4.71 -17.10
N THR A 101 -9.36 -4.95 -18.25
CA THR A 101 -9.33 -6.26 -18.89
C THR A 101 -8.69 -7.31 -17.99
N ALA A 102 -7.57 -6.97 -17.34
CA ALA A 102 -6.90 -7.85 -16.39
C ALA A 102 -7.78 -8.14 -15.15
N LEU A 103 -8.46 -7.12 -14.60
CA LEU A 103 -9.41 -7.31 -13.50
C LEU A 103 -10.57 -8.21 -13.90
N ARG A 104 -11.16 -7.98 -15.07
CA ARG A 104 -12.27 -8.78 -15.60
C ARG A 104 -11.86 -10.23 -15.84
N ALA A 105 -10.71 -10.45 -16.47
CA ALA A 105 -10.20 -11.79 -16.76
C ALA A 105 -9.97 -12.60 -15.47
N ARG A 106 -9.45 -11.96 -14.41
CA ARG A 106 -9.08 -12.63 -13.16
C ARG A 106 -10.22 -12.74 -12.15
N HIS A 107 -11.05 -11.71 -12.04
CA HIS A 107 -12.00 -11.51 -10.95
C HIS A 107 -13.43 -11.19 -11.43
N GLY A 108 -13.70 -11.34 -12.73
CA GLY A 108 -15.01 -11.07 -13.32
C GLY A 108 -15.43 -9.60 -13.21
N GLU A 109 -16.73 -9.35 -13.32
CA GLU A 109 -17.30 -7.99 -13.22
C GLU A 109 -17.16 -7.38 -11.82
N VAL A 110 -17.05 -8.21 -10.77
CA VAL A 110 -16.81 -7.72 -9.41
C VAL A 110 -15.46 -7.02 -9.32
N GLY A 111 -14.42 -7.57 -9.97
CA GLY A 111 -13.11 -6.93 -10.06
C GLY A 111 -13.15 -5.59 -10.77
N VAL A 112 -13.91 -5.48 -11.86
CA VAL A 112 -14.10 -4.21 -12.60
C VAL A 112 -14.87 -3.21 -11.73
N ALA A 113 -15.92 -3.65 -11.03
CA ALA A 113 -16.70 -2.80 -10.14
C ALA A 113 -15.86 -2.18 -9.02
N LEU A 114 -14.79 -2.84 -8.56
CA LEU A 114 -13.84 -2.27 -7.61
C LEU A 114 -13.05 -1.08 -8.18
N ALA A 115 -12.82 -1.04 -9.50
CA ALA A 115 -12.15 0.06 -10.17
C ALA A 115 -13.12 1.19 -10.61
N ARG A 116 -14.42 0.89 -10.78
CA ARG A 116 -15.41 1.86 -11.26
C ARG A 116 -15.54 3.07 -10.34
N GLY A 117 -15.74 4.24 -10.95
CA GLY A 117 -15.89 5.52 -10.28
C GLY A 117 -14.58 6.11 -9.77
N ALA A 118 -13.44 5.44 -9.99
CA ALA A 118 -12.14 5.97 -9.61
C ALA A 118 -11.79 7.22 -10.41
N ARG A 119 -11.33 8.25 -9.69
CA ARG A 119 -10.96 9.55 -10.25
C ARG A 119 -9.59 9.94 -9.74
N TRP A 120 -8.66 10.14 -10.68
CA TRP A 120 -7.35 10.68 -10.38
C TRP A 120 -7.16 12.02 -11.05
N ALA A 121 -6.42 12.90 -10.39
CA ALA A 121 -5.85 14.10 -10.97
C ALA A 121 -4.35 13.89 -11.15
N VAL A 122 -3.85 14.04 -12.37
CA VAL A 122 -2.41 13.97 -12.64
C VAL A 122 -1.81 15.33 -12.40
N ARG A 123 -0.74 15.36 -11.61
CA ARG A 123 0.06 16.55 -11.33
C ARG A 123 1.52 16.26 -11.65
N PRO A 124 2.21 17.15 -12.38
CA PRO A 124 3.67 17.05 -12.47
C PRO A 124 4.25 17.22 -11.07
N ALA A 125 5.16 16.33 -10.67
CA ALA A 125 5.73 16.34 -9.34
C ALA A 125 7.25 16.14 -9.39
N THR A 126 7.95 16.88 -8.52
CA THR A 126 9.39 16.77 -8.29
C THR A 126 9.63 16.18 -6.91
N ARG A 127 10.30 15.03 -6.82
CA ARG A 127 10.57 14.38 -5.52
C ARG A 127 11.96 14.80 -5.02
N PHE A 128 11.98 15.55 -3.92
CA PHE A 128 13.16 16.27 -3.40
C PHE A 128 14.23 15.43 -2.65
N ARG A 129 14.23 14.09 -2.72
CA ARG A 129 15.15 13.26 -1.91
C ARG A 129 16.40 12.73 -2.64
N SER A 130 16.51 12.92 -3.94
CA SER A 130 17.74 12.66 -4.70
C SER A 130 17.62 13.43 -6.01
N ASN A 131 18.49 14.41 -6.23
CA ASN A 131 18.39 15.40 -7.30
C ASN A 131 18.10 14.76 -8.68
N LEU A 132 17.02 15.22 -9.32
CA LEU A 132 16.43 14.81 -10.60
C LEU A 132 15.66 13.47 -10.64
N VAL A 133 14.39 13.51 -10.22
CA VAL A 133 13.31 12.77 -10.90
C VAL A 133 12.09 13.68 -11.04
N VAL A 134 11.75 14.02 -12.28
CA VAL A 134 10.49 14.68 -12.69
C VAL A 134 9.53 13.57 -13.08
N GLY A 135 8.47 13.32 -12.32
CA GLY A 135 7.47 12.30 -12.64
C GLY A 135 6.06 12.88 -12.57
N TYR A 136 5.07 12.00 -12.58
CA TYR A 136 3.68 12.37 -12.40
C TYR A 136 3.15 11.79 -11.10
N GLU A 137 2.54 12.64 -10.30
CA GLU A 137 1.80 12.24 -9.11
C GLU A 137 0.32 12.18 -9.46
N LEU A 138 -0.30 11.03 -9.22
CA LEU A 138 -1.74 10.87 -9.33
C LEU A 138 -2.35 11.12 -7.96
N ASP A 139 -2.83 12.35 -7.80
CA ASP A 139 -3.56 12.83 -6.63
C ASP A 139 -5.00 12.34 -6.71
N ARG A 140 -5.49 11.70 -5.66
CA ARG A 140 -6.81 11.07 -5.67
C ARG A 140 -7.82 11.98 -4.97
N SER A 141 -8.82 12.44 -5.72
CA SER A 141 -9.80 13.42 -5.21
C SER A 141 -10.67 12.89 -4.07
N ASP A 142 -10.76 11.56 -3.91
CA ASP A 142 -11.72 10.89 -3.02
C ASP A 142 -11.08 10.22 -1.80
N SER A 143 -9.80 10.47 -1.47
CA SER A 143 -9.18 9.70 -0.39
C SER A 143 -8.05 10.30 0.42
N ARG A 144 -7.93 9.78 1.65
CA ARG A 144 -6.82 9.98 2.59
C ARG A 144 -5.62 9.05 2.32
N VAL A 145 -5.68 8.21 1.29
CA VAL A 145 -4.67 7.19 0.98
C VAL A 145 -3.77 7.71 -0.13
N GLY A 146 -2.46 7.49 0.05
CA GLY A 146 -1.38 8.21 -0.63
C GLY A 146 -1.45 8.23 -2.15
N ASN A 147 -0.83 9.26 -2.71
CA ASN A 147 -0.74 9.49 -4.14
C ASN A 147 0.02 8.35 -4.83
N ALA A 148 -0.43 7.96 -6.03
CA ALA A 148 0.33 7.03 -6.87
C ALA A 148 1.36 7.81 -7.70
N TRP A 149 2.49 7.17 -8.03
CA TRP A 149 3.56 7.79 -8.79
C TRP A 149 3.76 7.08 -10.12
N LEU A 150 3.80 7.86 -11.21
CA LEU A 150 4.24 7.42 -12.52
C LEU A 150 5.62 8.03 -12.83
N PRO A 151 6.54 7.25 -13.40
CA PRO A 151 7.79 7.78 -13.93
C PRO A 151 7.52 8.77 -15.09
N ARG A 152 8.52 9.60 -15.42
CA ARG A 152 8.43 10.55 -16.55
C ARG A 152 8.10 9.85 -17.87
N VAL A 153 8.75 8.70 -18.07
CA VAL A 153 8.53 7.81 -19.20
C VAL A 153 7.81 6.61 -18.61
N PHE A 154 6.53 6.49 -18.95
CA PHE A 154 5.67 5.41 -18.49
C PHE A 154 5.03 4.71 -19.70
N ASP A 155 4.55 3.50 -19.48
CA ASP A 155 3.80 2.74 -20.47
C ASP A 155 2.39 2.37 -19.97
N ALA A 156 1.63 1.64 -20.78
CA ALA A 156 0.28 1.22 -20.45
C ALA A 156 0.25 0.27 -19.23
N ARG A 157 1.32 -0.51 -19.01
CA ARG A 157 1.43 -1.44 -17.89
C ARG A 157 1.59 -0.70 -16.58
N ASP A 158 2.29 0.43 -16.57
CA ASP A 158 2.41 1.29 -15.40
C ASP A 158 1.03 1.80 -14.94
N VAL A 159 0.22 2.28 -15.88
CA VAL A 159 -1.14 2.75 -15.62
C VAL A 159 -2.05 1.58 -15.20
N ALA A 160 -1.97 0.44 -15.88
CA ALA A 160 -2.72 -0.76 -15.52
C ALA A 160 -2.44 -1.22 -14.08
N ARG A 161 -1.17 -1.18 -13.63
CA ARG A 161 -0.78 -1.49 -12.25
C ARG A 161 -1.43 -0.56 -11.24
N ILE A 162 -1.61 0.73 -11.56
CA ILE A 162 -2.30 1.69 -10.68
C ILE A 162 -3.78 1.34 -10.57
N ILE A 163 -4.45 1.04 -11.67
CA ILE A 163 -5.88 0.65 -11.67
C ILE A 163 -6.09 -0.61 -10.85
N ILE A 164 -5.23 -1.61 -11.04
CA ILE A 164 -5.27 -2.87 -10.30
C ILE A 164 -4.97 -2.61 -8.81
N GLY A 165 -3.95 -1.82 -8.48
CA GLY A 165 -3.64 -1.44 -7.09
C GLY A 165 -4.82 -0.75 -6.39
N PHE A 166 -5.53 0.13 -7.09
CA PHE A 166 -6.72 0.80 -6.58
C PHE A 166 -7.86 -0.17 -6.27
N ALA A 167 -8.15 -1.10 -7.19
CA ALA A 167 -9.16 -2.13 -6.94
C ALA A 167 -8.81 -2.94 -5.67
N GLY A 168 -7.53 -3.25 -5.46
CA GLY A 168 -7.06 -3.94 -4.27
C GLY A 168 -7.25 -3.13 -2.98
N GLU A 169 -7.00 -1.82 -3.03
CA GLU A 169 -7.26 -0.94 -1.89
C GLU A 169 -8.76 -0.86 -1.58
N ARG A 170 -9.62 -0.71 -2.60
CA ARG A 170 -11.07 -0.67 -2.40
C ARG A 170 -11.60 -1.98 -1.82
N LEU A 171 -11.07 -3.12 -2.27
CA LEU A 171 -11.36 -4.42 -1.67
C LEU A 171 -11.05 -4.44 -0.18
N THR A 172 -9.86 -3.97 0.23
CA THR A 172 -9.51 -3.93 1.66
C THR A 172 -10.38 -2.98 2.49
N ARG A 173 -10.97 -1.95 1.88
CA ARG A 173 -11.97 -1.10 2.54
C ARG A 173 -13.33 -1.79 2.70
N GLN A 174 -13.73 -2.59 1.71
CA GLN A 174 -15.00 -3.32 1.73
C GLN A 174 -14.96 -4.56 2.63
N VAL A 175 -13.77 -5.14 2.81
CA VAL A 175 -13.56 -6.33 3.63
C VAL A 175 -12.51 -5.98 4.71
N PRO A 176 -12.93 -5.38 5.85
CA PRO A 176 -12.01 -4.86 6.86
C PRO A 176 -11.05 -5.91 7.43
N ALA A 177 -11.46 -7.18 7.46
CA ALA A 177 -10.60 -8.30 7.85
C ALA A 177 -9.34 -8.45 6.98
N LEU A 178 -9.37 -7.93 5.73
CA LEU A 178 -8.21 -7.88 4.83
C LEU A 178 -7.39 -6.60 4.97
N ALA A 179 -7.90 -5.57 5.65
CA ALA A 179 -7.17 -4.31 5.85
C ALA A 179 -5.93 -4.51 6.74
N SER A 180 -6.05 -5.33 7.79
CA SER A 180 -4.93 -5.67 8.69
C SER A 180 -3.86 -6.57 8.05
N TYR A 181 -4.17 -7.18 6.91
CA TYR A 181 -3.24 -8.00 6.12
C TYR A 181 -2.39 -7.19 5.15
N ASN A 182 -2.81 -5.96 4.84
CA ASN A 182 -2.34 -5.27 3.66
C ASN A 182 -1.53 -4.02 3.97
N GLY A 183 -0.35 -3.93 3.37
CA GLY A 183 0.34 -2.67 3.11
C GLY A 183 0.20 -2.36 1.62
N TYR A 184 -0.86 -1.66 1.24
CA TYR A 184 -1.05 -0.98 -0.06
C TYR A 184 -0.83 -1.77 -1.39
N GLY A 185 -0.74 -3.11 -1.40
CA GLY A 185 -0.17 -3.85 -2.56
C GLY A 185 -0.94 -5.05 -3.13
N VAL A 186 -2.14 -5.35 -2.64
CA VAL A 186 -2.88 -6.64 -2.80
C VAL A 186 -2.93 -7.24 -4.20
N LEU A 187 -3.05 -6.44 -5.26
CA LEU A 187 -3.32 -6.96 -6.61
C LEU A 187 -2.13 -6.83 -7.56
N GLN A 188 -0.94 -6.44 -7.08
CA GLN A 188 0.20 -6.31 -7.98
C GLN A 188 0.61 -7.67 -8.58
N PRO A 189 0.70 -7.77 -9.93
CA PRO A 189 0.79 -9.05 -10.63
C PRO A 189 2.23 -9.53 -10.93
N ASP A 190 3.28 -8.92 -10.40
CA ASP A 190 4.64 -9.23 -10.87
C ASP A 190 5.28 -10.41 -10.14
N GLY A 191 5.57 -11.51 -10.85
CA GLY A 191 6.25 -12.69 -10.29
C GLY A 191 7.64 -12.43 -9.68
N ARG A 192 8.22 -11.24 -9.89
CA ARG A 192 9.42 -10.75 -9.18
C ARG A 192 9.16 -10.54 -7.69
N THR A 193 7.92 -10.24 -7.30
CA THR A 193 7.55 -10.13 -5.88
C THR A 193 7.54 -11.49 -5.20
N ASP A 194 7.11 -12.56 -5.87
CA ASP A 194 7.04 -13.90 -5.28
C ASP A 194 8.43 -14.48 -4.92
N ALA A 195 9.43 -14.30 -5.79
CA ALA A 195 10.80 -14.74 -5.50
C ALA A 195 11.46 -13.92 -4.39
N GLU A 196 11.18 -12.61 -4.36
CA GLU A 196 11.61 -11.74 -3.25
C GLU A 196 10.92 -12.11 -1.94
N VAL A 197 9.63 -12.45 -1.98
CA VAL A 197 8.89 -12.98 -0.82
C VAL A 197 9.56 -14.27 -0.32
N ALA A 198 9.89 -15.20 -1.22
CA ALA A 198 10.58 -16.43 -0.86
C ALA A 198 11.94 -16.15 -0.20
N ARG A 199 12.77 -15.24 -0.76
CA ARG A 199 14.04 -14.80 -0.14
C ARG A 199 13.83 -14.23 1.25
N ARG A 200 12.83 -13.36 1.43
CA ARG A 200 12.52 -12.74 2.74
C ARG A 200 12.12 -13.76 3.78
N LEU A 201 11.36 -14.78 3.41
CA LEU A 201 11.00 -15.88 4.32
C LEU A 201 12.23 -16.70 4.70
N ALA A 202 13.05 -17.07 3.71
CA ALA A 202 14.24 -17.89 3.90
C ALA A 202 15.30 -17.19 4.76
N LEU A 203 15.47 -15.87 4.57
CA LEU A 203 16.46 -15.04 5.26
C LEU A 203 15.89 -14.30 6.48
N SER A 204 14.65 -14.60 6.88
CA SER A 204 14.02 -13.94 8.03
C SER A 204 14.77 -14.25 9.32
N THR A 205 14.85 -13.25 10.19
CA THR A 205 15.42 -13.37 11.54
C THR A 205 14.48 -14.09 12.51
N SER A 206 13.22 -14.34 12.13
CA SER A 206 12.26 -15.12 12.89
C SER A 206 12.39 -16.61 12.60
N ALA A 207 12.65 -17.41 13.63
CA ALA A 207 12.66 -18.87 13.54
C ALA A 207 11.33 -19.41 13.02
N THR A 208 10.19 -18.87 13.46
CA THR A 208 8.86 -19.31 13.01
C THR A 208 8.69 -19.03 11.51
N THR A 209 9.15 -17.89 11.01
CA THR A 209 9.15 -17.58 9.56
C THR A 209 10.00 -18.55 8.76
N ARG A 210 11.22 -18.87 9.22
CA ARG A 210 12.08 -19.86 8.53
C ARG A 210 11.48 -21.26 8.58
N ARG A 211 10.80 -21.65 9.66
CA ARG A 211 10.05 -22.91 9.74
C ARG A 211 8.88 -22.96 8.77
N CYS A 212 8.17 -21.85 8.58
CA CYS A 212 7.14 -21.77 7.53
C CYS A 212 7.75 -22.02 6.14
N TRP A 213 8.86 -21.36 5.82
CA TRP A 213 9.58 -21.61 4.57
C TRP A 213 9.98 -23.08 4.40
N ALA A 214 10.53 -23.69 5.45
CA ALA A 214 10.89 -25.10 5.49
C ALA A 214 9.68 -26.05 5.34
N GLY A 215 8.46 -25.57 5.57
CA GLY A 215 7.21 -26.29 5.30
C GLY A 215 6.37 -26.67 6.50
N ALA A 216 6.69 -26.15 7.68
CA ALA A 216 5.83 -26.30 8.85
C ALA A 216 4.58 -25.42 8.67
N ILE A 217 3.46 -26.03 8.26
CA ILE A 217 2.22 -25.30 7.95
C ILE A 217 1.63 -24.58 9.16
N ALA A 218 1.71 -25.18 10.36
CA ALA A 218 1.34 -24.51 11.60
C ALA A 218 2.16 -23.22 11.83
N ALA A 219 3.46 -23.24 11.50
CA ALA A 219 4.30 -22.04 11.57
C ALA A 219 3.89 -21.00 10.51
N CYS A 220 3.48 -21.44 9.31
CA CYS A 220 2.94 -20.53 8.30
C CYS A 220 1.65 -19.85 8.76
N ALA A 221 0.72 -20.58 9.40
CA ALA A 221 -0.50 -19.99 9.94
C ALA A 221 -0.20 -18.91 11.00
N VAL A 222 0.77 -19.18 11.90
CA VAL A 222 1.21 -18.21 12.91
C VAL A 222 1.80 -16.95 12.28
N VAL A 223 2.67 -17.12 11.29
CA VAL A 223 3.44 -16.03 10.69
C VAL A 223 2.58 -15.19 9.73
N MET A 224 1.59 -15.80 9.09
CA MET A 224 0.69 -15.10 8.15
C MET A 224 -0.46 -14.38 8.84
N ALA A 225 -0.80 -14.75 10.08
CA ALA A 225 -1.79 -14.04 10.90
C ALA A 225 -1.44 -12.54 11.04
N PRO A 226 -2.42 -11.65 11.32
CA PRO A 226 -2.10 -10.28 11.68
C PRO A 226 -1.12 -10.28 12.85
N PHE A 227 -0.09 -9.44 12.76
CA PHE A 227 0.85 -9.29 13.85
C PHE A 227 0.11 -8.79 15.09
N ASP A 228 0.22 -9.56 16.17
CA ASP A 228 -0.28 -9.21 17.49
C ASP A 228 0.89 -8.73 18.36
N PRO A 229 1.01 -7.40 18.60
CA PRO A 229 2.09 -6.85 19.41
C PRO A 229 2.08 -7.32 20.86
N GLY A 230 0.94 -7.85 21.36
CA GLY A 230 0.82 -8.39 22.71
C GLY A 230 1.17 -9.88 22.81
N ALA A 231 1.38 -10.56 21.69
CA ALA A 231 1.67 -11.99 21.71
C ALA A 231 3.06 -12.28 22.33
N PRO A 232 3.22 -13.43 22.99
CA PRO A 232 4.51 -13.90 23.49
C PRO A 232 5.59 -13.91 22.39
N VAL A 233 6.80 -13.48 22.74
CA VAL A 233 7.93 -13.33 21.79
C VAL A 233 8.36 -14.67 21.19
N ASP A 234 8.31 -15.73 22.00
CA ASP A 234 8.63 -17.11 21.65
C ASP A 234 7.69 -17.68 20.57
N ARG A 235 6.53 -17.06 20.36
CA ARG A 235 5.64 -17.36 19.23
C ARG A 235 6.33 -17.09 17.88
N TYR A 236 7.18 -16.08 17.80
CA TYR A 236 7.80 -15.61 16.55
C TYR A 236 9.31 -15.84 16.50
N TYR A 237 10.02 -15.78 17.62
CA TYR A 237 11.47 -15.82 17.67
C TYR A 237 11.95 -16.91 18.63
N ALA A 238 13.02 -17.60 18.28
CA ALA A 238 13.72 -18.47 19.22
C ALA A 238 14.58 -17.64 20.19
N GLU A 239 14.83 -18.16 21.39
CA GLU A 239 15.67 -17.49 22.41
C GLU A 239 17.04 -17.05 21.87
N SER A 240 17.66 -17.89 21.04
CA SER A 240 18.94 -17.58 20.38
C SER A 240 18.89 -16.34 19.48
N GLU A 241 17.70 -15.88 19.09
CA GLU A 241 17.47 -14.75 18.18
C GLU A 241 17.17 -13.45 18.92
N TYR A 242 16.82 -13.50 20.20
CA TYR A 242 16.34 -12.33 20.94
C TYR A 242 17.34 -11.17 20.92
N ARG A 243 18.64 -11.47 21.05
CA ARG A 243 19.70 -10.45 20.99
C ARG A 243 19.74 -9.75 19.63
N HIS A 244 19.55 -10.50 18.54
CA HIS A 244 19.51 -9.91 17.21
C HIS A 244 18.27 -9.02 17.04
N VAL A 245 17.11 -9.47 17.49
CA VAL A 245 15.85 -8.69 17.46
C VAL A 245 16.03 -7.37 18.19
N VAL A 246 16.56 -7.38 19.42
CA VAL A 246 16.83 -6.17 20.21
C VAL A 246 17.84 -5.23 19.54
N ARG A 247 18.77 -5.77 18.74
CA ARG A 247 19.78 -4.98 18.02
C ARG A 247 19.16 -4.21 16.86
N VAL A 248 18.29 -4.84 16.07
CA VAL A 248 17.74 -4.29 14.81
C VAL A 248 16.38 -3.62 14.96
N ALA A 249 15.68 -3.81 16.08
CA ALA A 249 14.37 -3.21 16.30
C ALA A 249 14.44 -1.67 16.31
N ALA A 250 13.37 -1.05 15.81
CA ALA A 250 13.19 0.39 15.88
C ALA A 250 13.22 0.85 17.35
N LEU A 251 14.02 1.86 17.64
CA LEU A 251 14.12 2.39 19.00
C LEU A 251 12.82 3.10 19.37
N PRO A 252 12.31 2.91 20.60
CA PRO A 252 11.23 3.74 21.12
C PRO A 252 11.69 5.20 21.20
N GLY A 253 10.74 6.13 21.34
CA GLY A 253 11.02 7.56 21.48
C GLY A 253 12.08 7.85 22.57
N ILE A 254 12.77 8.97 22.43
CA ILE A 254 13.83 9.44 23.34
C ILE A 254 13.20 9.70 24.72
N GLY A 255 13.20 8.69 25.60
CA GLY A 255 12.53 8.77 26.91
C GLY A 255 12.37 7.44 27.66
N ASP A 256 12.39 6.29 26.99
CA ASP A 256 12.28 4.99 27.69
C ASP A 256 13.62 4.51 28.28
N SER A 257 14.01 5.12 29.40
CA SER A 257 15.24 4.81 30.12
C SER A 257 15.34 3.33 30.54
N VAL A 258 14.19 2.70 30.83
CA VAL A 258 14.11 1.30 31.24
C VAL A 258 14.36 0.37 30.05
N PHE A 259 13.81 0.68 28.88
CA PHE A 259 14.17 -0.03 27.64
C PHE A 259 15.68 0.04 27.38
N PHE A 260 16.29 1.22 27.45
CA PHE A 260 17.73 1.36 27.18
C PHE A 260 18.60 0.59 28.19
N ALA A 261 18.17 0.49 29.46
CA ALA A 261 18.83 -0.33 30.47
C ALA A 261 18.75 -1.83 30.12
N HIS A 262 17.57 -2.35 29.80
CA HIS A 262 17.39 -3.75 29.40
C HIS A 262 18.09 -4.08 28.08
N ARG A 263 18.01 -3.18 27.08
CA ARG A 263 18.72 -3.32 25.80
C ARG A 263 20.22 -3.40 26.01
N ARG A 264 20.80 -2.53 26.85
CA ARG A 264 22.23 -2.56 27.15
C ARG A 264 22.64 -3.91 27.76
N ARG A 265 21.90 -4.39 28.77
CA ARG A 265 22.16 -5.70 29.40
C ARG A 265 21.98 -6.87 28.44
N CYS A 266 21.00 -6.82 27.55
CA CYS A 266 20.79 -7.86 26.54
C CYS A 266 21.94 -7.94 25.51
N LEU A 267 22.50 -6.77 25.14
CA LEU A 267 23.57 -6.66 24.14
C LEU A 267 24.98 -6.80 24.73
N ASP A 268 25.13 -6.77 26.05
CA ASP A 268 26.41 -6.96 26.73
C ASP A 268 26.83 -8.44 26.63
N ASP A 269 27.99 -8.70 26.04
CA ASP A 269 28.53 -10.06 25.86
C ASP A 269 29.22 -10.58 27.13
N SER A 270 29.48 -9.73 28.13
CA SER A 270 30.28 -10.06 29.31
C SER A 270 29.54 -10.86 30.40
N THR A 271 28.21 -10.91 30.39
CA THR A 271 27.40 -11.44 31.51
C THR A 271 26.73 -12.79 31.23
N GLY A 272 27.05 -13.42 30.11
CA GLY A 272 26.20 -14.48 29.56
C GLY A 272 24.87 -13.88 29.04
N VAL A 273 24.12 -14.62 28.23
CA VAL A 273 22.85 -14.10 27.70
C VAL A 273 21.87 -13.91 28.86
N ALA A 274 21.67 -12.68 29.32
CA ALA A 274 20.59 -12.35 30.24
C ALA A 274 19.26 -12.40 29.47
N LEU A 275 18.78 -13.60 29.14
CA LEU A 275 17.56 -13.87 28.35
C LEU A 275 16.38 -13.03 28.85
N ALA A 276 16.18 -12.96 30.17
CA ALA A 276 15.15 -12.15 30.80
C ALA A 276 15.28 -10.64 30.49
N SER A 277 16.51 -10.12 30.35
CA SER A 277 16.73 -8.73 29.92
C SER A 277 16.40 -8.53 28.44
N CYS A 278 16.71 -9.51 27.58
CA CYS A 278 16.32 -9.46 26.18
C CYS A 278 14.80 -9.50 26.01
N GLU A 279 14.11 -10.41 26.69
CA GLU A 279 12.64 -10.48 26.69
C GLU A 279 12.01 -9.18 27.21
N SER A 280 12.56 -8.61 28.29
CA SER A 280 12.06 -7.37 28.86
C SER A 280 12.27 -6.17 27.94
N ALA A 281 13.38 -6.14 27.19
CA ALA A 281 13.58 -5.17 26.12
C ALA A 281 12.57 -5.38 24.98
N ILE A 282 12.35 -6.63 24.56
CA ILE A 282 11.43 -6.97 23.47
C ILE A 282 9.98 -6.62 23.79
N ARG A 283 9.50 -6.90 25.01
CA ARG A 283 8.14 -6.54 25.44
C ARG A 283 7.85 -5.03 25.39
N ARG A 284 8.90 -4.21 25.42
CA ARG A 284 8.82 -2.74 25.32
C ARG A 284 9.04 -2.22 23.91
N LEU A 285 9.47 -3.08 22.99
CA LEU A 285 9.58 -2.74 21.59
C LEU A 285 8.19 -2.81 20.95
N ALA A 286 7.91 -1.87 20.05
CA ALA A 286 7.05 -2.19 18.93
C ALA A 286 7.82 -3.20 18.09
N LEU A 287 7.62 -4.48 18.40
CA LEU A 287 8.28 -5.59 17.73
C LEU A 287 8.11 -5.38 16.23
N PRO A 288 9.21 -5.42 15.45
CA PRO A 288 9.09 -5.36 14.01
C PRO A 288 8.23 -6.56 13.60
N ASP A 289 7.18 -6.28 12.82
CA ASP A 289 6.36 -7.33 12.25
C ASP A 289 7.30 -8.36 11.59
N PRO A 290 7.26 -9.65 12.02
CA PRO A 290 8.17 -10.66 11.50
C PRO A 290 8.03 -10.81 9.99
N LEU A 291 6.92 -10.35 9.41
CA LEU A 291 6.74 -10.20 7.97
C LEU A 291 6.34 -8.79 7.54
N ASN A 292 7.06 -8.32 6.52
CA ASN A 292 6.62 -7.17 5.75
C ASN A 292 5.21 -7.43 5.17
N PRO A 293 4.29 -6.44 5.20
CA PRO A 293 2.95 -6.54 4.59
C PRO A 293 2.94 -7.06 3.14
N MET A 294 4.02 -6.86 2.38
CA MET A 294 4.21 -7.44 1.06
C MET A 294 4.07 -8.96 1.04
N VAL A 295 4.60 -9.67 2.05
CA VAL A 295 4.53 -11.13 2.12
C VAL A 295 3.09 -11.60 2.35
N ARG A 296 2.35 -10.97 3.27
CA ARG A 296 0.92 -11.25 3.48
C ARG A 296 0.08 -10.88 2.26
N GLY A 297 0.42 -9.80 1.58
CA GLY A 297 -0.14 -9.41 0.29
C GLY A 297 0.00 -10.52 -0.77
N SER A 298 1.15 -11.20 -0.83
CA SER A 298 1.35 -12.32 -1.77
C SER A 298 0.44 -13.51 -1.49
N LEU A 299 0.14 -13.81 -0.21
CA LEU A 299 -0.79 -14.88 0.16
C LEU A 299 -2.22 -14.52 -0.25
N LEU A 300 -2.65 -13.29 -0.02
CA LEU A 300 -3.95 -12.80 -0.47
C LEU A 300 -4.06 -12.82 -2.01
N ALA A 301 -3.04 -12.35 -2.72
CA ALA A 301 -3.00 -12.41 -4.18
C ALA A 301 -3.10 -13.85 -4.69
N HIS A 302 -2.43 -14.80 -4.02
CA HIS A 302 -2.53 -16.22 -4.34
C HIS A 302 -3.92 -16.80 -4.03
N ALA A 303 -4.51 -16.45 -2.89
CA ALA A 303 -5.88 -16.85 -2.53
C ALA A 303 -6.91 -16.37 -3.56
N LEU A 304 -6.82 -15.10 -3.98
CA LEU A 304 -7.68 -14.53 -5.01
C LEU A 304 -7.49 -15.24 -6.36
N ARG A 305 -6.26 -15.63 -6.71
CA ARG A 305 -5.95 -16.35 -7.94
C ARG A 305 -6.54 -17.76 -7.94
N LEU A 306 -6.42 -18.48 -6.82
CA LEU A 306 -7.04 -19.80 -6.65
C LEU A 306 -8.56 -19.73 -6.68
N GLY A 307 -9.13 -18.72 -6.02
CA GLY A 307 -10.57 -18.55 -5.94
C GLY A 307 -11.22 -18.10 -7.26
N GLY A 308 -10.42 -17.59 -8.21
CA GLY A 308 -10.88 -17.17 -9.53
C GLY A 308 -11.91 -16.03 -9.49
N ARG A 309 -12.91 -16.13 -10.38
CA ARG A 309 -13.94 -15.09 -10.57
C ARG A 309 -14.80 -14.86 -9.33
N ASP A 310 -15.07 -15.91 -8.57
CA ASP A 310 -15.97 -15.87 -7.42
C ASP A 310 -15.27 -15.50 -6.10
N ALA A 311 -13.94 -15.34 -6.13
CA ALA A 311 -13.13 -15.07 -4.94
C ALA A 311 -13.60 -13.81 -4.19
N LEU A 312 -13.91 -12.75 -4.94
CA LEU A 312 -14.35 -11.48 -4.37
C LEU A 312 -15.77 -11.54 -3.82
N THR A 313 -16.65 -12.32 -4.44
CA THR A 313 -18.01 -12.57 -3.94
C THR A 313 -17.93 -13.28 -2.58
N ARG A 314 -17.16 -14.36 -2.49
CA ARG A 314 -16.92 -15.09 -1.22
C ARG A 314 -16.29 -14.21 -0.14
N ALA A 315 -15.39 -13.28 -0.52
CA ALA A 315 -14.80 -12.34 0.43
C ALA A 315 -15.85 -11.49 1.17
N GLY A 316 -16.99 -11.19 0.52
CA GLY A 316 -18.09 -10.43 1.10
C GLY A 316 -19.05 -11.26 1.95
N GLU A 317 -19.09 -12.58 1.79
CA GLU A 317 -20.07 -13.47 2.42
C GLU A 317 -19.74 -13.82 3.88
N ARG A 318 -18.45 -13.85 4.24
CA ARG A 318 -17.98 -14.29 5.55
C ARG A 318 -16.98 -13.29 6.14
N GLN A 319 -17.38 -12.57 7.19
CA GLN A 319 -16.50 -11.64 7.92
C GLN A 319 -16.21 -12.09 9.36
N ASP A 320 -16.84 -13.17 9.80
CA ASP A 320 -16.67 -13.82 11.10
C ASP A 320 -15.40 -14.67 11.20
N LEU A 321 -14.78 -14.99 10.07
CA LEU A 321 -13.58 -15.80 10.01
C LEU A 321 -12.34 -14.98 10.39
N GLY A 322 -11.44 -15.62 11.13
CA GLY A 322 -10.07 -15.14 11.26
C GLY A 322 -9.44 -15.00 9.87
N ALA A 323 -8.45 -14.13 9.73
CA ALA A 323 -8.03 -13.71 8.40
C ALA A 323 -7.43 -14.81 7.51
N ILE A 324 -6.71 -15.82 8.04
CA ILE A 324 -6.29 -16.98 7.24
C ILE A 324 -7.50 -17.81 6.80
N GLY A 325 -8.47 -18.02 7.68
CA GLY A 325 -9.72 -18.70 7.35
C GLY A 325 -10.52 -17.97 6.28
N LEU A 326 -10.56 -16.63 6.34
CA LEU A 326 -11.14 -15.81 5.28
C LEU A 326 -10.39 -16.00 3.96
N LEU A 327 -9.06 -16.02 3.96
CA LEU A 327 -8.29 -16.29 2.74
C LEU A 327 -8.54 -17.69 2.18
N GLY A 328 -8.67 -18.71 3.03
CA GLY A 328 -9.07 -20.06 2.63
C GLY A 328 -10.47 -20.07 2.00
N HIS A 329 -11.42 -19.39 2.62
CA HIS A 329 -12.79 -19.23 2.10
C HIS A 329 -12.80 -18.52 0.75
N ILE A 330 -12.07 -17.41 0.61
CA ILE A 330 -11.87 -16.68 -0.66
C ILE A 330 -11.29 -17.60 -1.73
N ALA A 331 -10.29 -18.41 -1.38
CA ALA A 331 -9.65 -19.36 -2.30
C ALA A 331 -10.52 -20.59 -2.62
N GLY A 332 -11.58 -20.85 -1.86
CA GLY A 332 -12.41 -22.05 -1.99
C GLY A 332 -11.70 -23.33 -1.55
N VAL A 333 -10.70 -23.23 -0.67
CA VAL A 333 -9.90 -24.37 -0.20
C VAL A 333 -9.63 -24.28 1.32
N PRO A 334 -9.34 -25.40 2.01
CA PRO A 334 -8.91 -25.36 3.41
C PRO A 334 -7.62 -24.54 3.61
N GLU A 335 -7.46 -23.94 4.80
CA GLU A 335 -6.32 -23.09 5.15
C GLU A 335 -4.96 -23.75 4.88
N ASP A 336 -4.79 -25.01 5.30
CA ASP A 336 -3.54 -25.74 5.09
C ASP A 336 -3.21 -25.95 3.60
N SER A 337 -4.23 -26.17 2.77
CA SER A 337 -4.07 -26.33 1.32
C SER A 337 -3.69 -25.01 0.66
N LEU A 338 -4.29 -23.91 1.11
CA LEU A 338 -3.90 -22.57 0.68
C LEU A 338 -2.43 -22.31 1.01
N LEU A 339 -2.02 -22.47 2.26
CA LEU A 339 -0.64 -22.20 2.70
C LEU A 339 0.39 -23.10 1.99
N ARG A 340 0.07 -24.39 1.81
CA ARG A 340 0.92 -25.33 1.05
C ARG A 340 1.10 -24.89 -0.40
N SER A 341 0.01 -24.55 -1.08
CA SER A 341 0.05 -24.17 -2.49
C SER A 341 0.75 -22.83 -2.71
N TRP A 342 0.50 -21.85 -1.85
CA TRP A 342 1.16 -20.55 -1.89
C TRP A 342 2.68 -20.69 -1.71
N ARG A 343 3.11 -21.44 -0.68
CA ARG A 343 4.54 -21.69 -0.43
C ARG A 343 5.22 -22.34 -1.63
N ARG A 344 4.55 -23.33 -2.25
CA ARG A 344 5.06 -23.98 -3.46
C ARG A 344 5.22 -22.97 -4.60
N SER A 345 4.20 -22.14 -4.84
CA SER A 345 4.20 -21.10 -5.88
C SER A 345 5.38 -20.13 -5.74
N ILE A 346 5.61 -19.59 -4.54
CA ILE A 346 6.73 -18.65 -4.34
C ILE A 346 8.10 -19.35 -4.44
N GLY A 347 8.19 -20.63 -4.06
CA GLY A 347 9.41 -21.43 -4.22
C GLY A 347 9.74 -21.72 -5.67
N GLU A 348 8.73 -22.01 -6.49
CA GLU A 348 8.90 -22.15 -7.95
C GLU A 348 9.34 -20.82 -8.59
N SER A 349 8.80 -19.68 -8.15
CA SER A 349 9.24 -18.37 -8.61
C SER A 349 10.70 -18.08 -8.28
N LEU A 350 11.15 -18.41 -7.05
CA LEU A 350 12.55 -18.30 -6.67
C LEU A 350 13.47 -19.22 -7.50
N ALA A 351 13.01 -20.44 -7.81
CA ALA A 351 13.76 -21.36 -8.65
C ALA A 351 13.90 -20.86 -10.09
N ARG A 352 12.87 -20.19 -10.64
CA ARG A 352 12.91 -19.58 -11.98
C ARG A 352 13.80 -18.34 -12.07
N GLU A 353 13.95 -17.58 -10.98
CA GLU A 353 14.84 -16.41 -10.95
C GLU A 353 16.32 -16.76 -10.93
N ARG A 354 16.70 -17.98 -10.49
CA ARG A 354 18.08 -18.43 -10.60
C ARG A 354 18.44 -18.54 -12.08
N ASP A 355 19.30 -17.63 -12.53
CA ASP A 355 19.82 -17.66 -13.88
C ASP A 355 20.58 -19.00 -14.07
N PRO A 356 20.27 -19.81 -15.09
CA PRO A 356 21.07 -21.00 -15.41
C PRO A 356 22.58 -20.68 -15.56
N ASN A 357 22.93 -19.43 -15.88
CA ASN A 357 24.32 -18.98 -15.94
C ASN A 357 24.98 -18.82 -14.55
N GLU A 358 24.22 -18.58 -13.47
CA GLU A 358 24.77 -18.58 -12.10
C GLU A 358 25.25 -19.98 -11.70
N ALA A 359 24.51 -21.02 -12.09
CA ALA A 359 24.95 -22.40 -11.88
C ALA A 359 26.23 -22.70 -12.67
N ALA A 360 26.34 -22.20 -13.90
CA ALA A 360 27.56 -22.31 -14.71
C ALA A 360 28.75 -21.57 -14.07
N LEU A 361 28.52 -20.38 -13.49
CA LEU A 361 29.54 -19.60 -12.76
C LEU A 361 29.99 -20.28 -11.46
N LEU A 362 29.06 -20.87 -10.71
CA LEU A 362 29.37 -21.63 -9.49
C LEU A 362 30.18 -22.89 -9.82
N LEU A 363 29.78 -23.63 -10.86
CA LEU A 363 30.50 -24.83 -11.31
C LEU A 363 31.89 -24.48 -11.85
N THR A 364 32.03 -23.41 -12.62
CA THR A 364 33.35 -22.94 -13.06
C THR A 364 34.21 -22.46 -11.89
N SER A 365 33.62 -21.77 -10.90
CA SER A 365 34.34 -21.34 -9.69
C SER A 365 34.82 -22.53 -8.85
N ILE A 366 33.98 -23.56 -8.68
CA ILE A 366 34.34 -24.81 -7.99
C ILE A 366 35.44 -25.54 -8.76
N ALA A 367 35.32 -25.63 -10.09
CA ALA A 367 36.32 -26.27 -10.94
C ALA A 367 37.69 -25.58 -10.84
N TRP A 368 37.72 -24.24 -10.92
CA TRP A 368 38.95 -23.46 -10.75
C TRP A 368 39.51 -23.57 -9.33
N GLY A 369 38.65 -23.50 -8.31
CA GLY A 369 39.04 -23.71 -6.92
C GLY A 369 39.70 -25.07 -6.71
N GLY A 370 39.10 -26.14 -7.24
CA GLY A 370 39.65 -27.49 -7.20
C GLY A 370 40.99 -27.62 -7.93
N LEU A 371 41.13 -27.01 -9.11
CA LEU A 371 42.38 -26.97 -9.89
C LEU A 371 43.51 -26.26 -9.13
N LEU A 372 43.22 -25.12 -8.51
CA LEU A 372 44.19 -24.37 -7.69
C LEU A 372 44.58 -25.14 -6.43
N LEU A 373 43.63 -25.81 -5.79
CA LEU A 373 43.89 -26.65 -4.62
C LEU A 373 44.76 -27.86 -4.99
N ALA A 374 44.47 -28.52 -6.11
CA ALA A 374 45.28 -29.62 -6.62
C ALA A 374 46.70 -29.17 -7.00
N ALA A 375 46.85 -27.99 -7.63
CA ALA A 375 48.15 -27.43 -7.98
C ALA A 375 49.00 -27.09 -6.74
N THR A 376 48.38 -26.54 -5.70
CA THR A 376 49.07 -26.21 -4.44
C THR A 376 49.46 -27.46 -3.65
N LEU A 377 48.61 -28.50 -3.64
CA LEU A 377 48.95 -29.80 -3.05
C LEU A 377 50.10 -30.50 -3.80
N ARG A 378 50.09 -30.48 -5.13
CA ARG A 378 51.18 -31.06 -5.95
C ARG A 378 52.52 -30.37 -5.71
N ARG A 379 52.52 -29.05 -5.50
CA ARG A 379 53.72 -28.25 -5.20
C ARG A 379 54.31 -28.51 -3.80
N ARG A 380 53.54 -29.10 -2.88
CA ARG A 380 54.02 -29.47 -1.54
C ARG A 380 54.55 -30.90 -1.46
N LEU A 381 54.25 -31.74 -2.45
CA LEU A 381 54.64 -33.14 -2.51
C LEU A 381 55.88 -33.40 -3.39
N LEU A 382 56.26 -32.42 -4.19
CA LEU A 382 57.53 -32.34 -4.93
C LEU A 382 58.46 -31.40 -4.16
#